data_AF-A0A1E4IK14-F1
#
_entry.id   AF-A0A1E4IK14-F1
#
_cell.length_a   1.000
_cell.length_b   1.000
_cell.length_c   1.000
_cell.angle_alpha   90.00
_cell.angle_beta   90.00
_cell.angle_gamma   90.00
#
_symmetry.space_group_name_H-M   'P 1'
#
loop_
_entity.id
_entity.type
_entity.pdbx_description
1 polymer ?
#
loop_
_entity_poly.entity_id
_entity_poly.type
_entity_poly.pdbx_seq_one_letter_code
_entity_poly.pdbx_strand_id
1 'polypeptide(L)'
;MFKLIRRREAADAEAGVEAVVDAAVPDARALAARLSGHASLMGRDAAEVRGVLDDSTRLATAQASALQGLGGDARTLLQSQQAIDREASGGLAAARSAREAVQALGGEVSAIVQTLQQVAEAAGQITQIALQTRLVAFNASVEAKRAGDAGRGFGVVADAVKDLAARVESSSKDIMGTVATLEERIALLARETARPSEGAQEQGQVHTALQQVEQAMQRIGEASRLGSGQCGELDRSMGGIEASMQRTAQALESALQRTETFLQVSEQLIEAVADCGVQTEDTPYIAAAQQAAMQVGKLLEDALRTGASSAADLFDERYVPAEGSSPAQHTTRFTALAERLFPQVQEKLLGLSDKVVFCIAVDRNGYVPCHNNTYNQAQRPGDIAWNTANARGRRIFNDRTGLASARNTKPFLLQTYRRDMGGGQFVVMKETAAPISVDGRHWGGLRLAYRF
;
A
#
# COMPACT_ATOMS: atom_id res chain seq x y z
N MET A 1 -12.22 -93.39 23.03
CA MET A 1 -12.95 -92.84 21.87
C MET A 1 -13.37 -91.37 22.09
N PHE A 2 -13.98 -91.00 23.22
CA PHE A 2 -14.42 -89.61 23.52
C PHE A 2 -13.32 -88.54 23.57
N LYS A 3 -12.09 -88.84 23.99
CA LYS A 3 -10.96 -87.87 23.99
C LYS A 3 -10.42 -87.54 22.59
N LEU A 4 -10.62 -88.42 21.60
CA LEU A 4 -10.18 -88.18 20.21
C LEU A 4 -11.15 -87.29 19.44
N ILE A 5 -12.45 -87.40 19.73
CA ILE A 5 -13.51 -86.61 19.06
C ILE A 5 -13.46 -85.14 19.51
N ARG A 6 -13.31 -84.87 20.81
CA ARG A 6 -13.15 -83.49 21.33
C ARG A 6 -11.89 -82.77 20.85
N ARG A 7 -10.79 -83.49 20.60
CA ARG A 7 -9.56 -82.91 20.02
C ARG A 7 -9.74 -82.55 18.54
N ARG A 8 -10.58 -83.29 17.83
CA ARG A 8 -10.88 -83.04 16.41
C ARG A 8 -11.86 -81.88 16.23
N GLU A 9 -12.89 -81.80 17.07
CA GLU A 9 -13.82 -80.66 17.08
C GLU A 9 -13.14 -79.34 17.50
N ALA A 10 -12.19 -79.38 18.44
CA ALA A 10 -11.40 -78.19 18.81
C ALA A 10 -10.44 -77.75 17.68
N ALA A 11 -9.79 -78.71 17.00
CA ALA A 11 -8.92 -78.42 15.87
C ALA A 11 -9.70 -77.94 14.62
N ASP A 12 -10.88 -78.49 14.37
CA ASP A 12 -11.75 -78.04 13.27
C ASP A 12 -12.38 -76.66 13.56
N ALA A 13 -12.61 -76.31 14.84
CA ALA A 13 -13.04 -74.98 15.25
C ALA A 13 -11.89 -73.95 15.21
N GLU A 14 -10.67 -74.31 15.61
CA GLU A 14 -9.47 -73.48 15.43
C GLU A 14 -9.17 -73.26 13.94
N ALA A 15 -9.24 -74.31 13.11
CA ALA A 15 -9.05 -74.22 11.66
C ALA A 15 -10.17 -73.42 10.97
N GLY A 16 -11.41 -73.48 11.47
CA GLY A 16 -12.52 -72.66 10.99
C GLY A 16 -12.37 -71.18 11.34
N VAL A 17 -11.83 -70.86 12.52
CA VAL A 17 -11.50 -69.47 12.91
C VAL A 17 -10.28 -68.97 12.11
N GLU A 18 -9.23 -69.78 11.96
CA GLU A 18 -8.08 -69.46 11.10
C GLU A 18 -8.51 -69.21 9.66
N ALA A 19 -9.40 -70.03 9.08
CA ALA A 19 -9.87 -69.86 7.71
C ALA A 19 -10.77 -68.62 7.51
N VAL A 20 -11.58 -68.24 8.51
CA VAL A 20 -12.38 -67.00 8.48
C VAL A 20 -11.50 -65.77 8.65
N VAL A 21 -10.47 -65.84 9.49
CA VAL A 21 -9.46 -64.79 9.64
C VAL A 21 -8.64 -64.66 8.35
N ASP A 22 -8.18 -65.76 7.75
CA ASP A 22 -7.43 -65.75 6.47
C ASP A 22 -8.28 -65.28 5.28
N ALA A 23 -9.61 -65.45 5.32
CA ALA A 23 -10.52 -64.93 4.31
C ALA A 23 -10.86 -63.43 4.50
N ALA A 24 -10.85 -62.93 5.74
CA ALA A 24 -11.12 -61.52 6.07
C ALA A 24 -9.88 -60.61 6.00
N VAL A 25 -8.68 -61.17 6.21
CA VAL A 25 -7.39 -60.46 6.16
C VAL A 25 -7.09 -59.81 4.79
N PRO A 26 -7.37 -60.44 3.63
CA PRO A 26 -7.22 -59.80 2.32
C PRO A 26 -8.09 -58.56 2.14
N ASP A 27 -9.32 -58.59 2.65
CA ASP A 27 -10.28 -57.48 2.56
C ASP A 27 -9.89 -56.34 3.51
N ALA A 28 -9.42 -56.66 4.71
CA ALA A 28 -8.86 -55.69 5.66
C ALA A 28 -7.58 -55.02 5.13
N ARG A 29 -6.69 -55.78 4.46
CA ARG A 29 -5.48 -55.25 3.81
C ARG A 29 -5.82 -54.32 2.64
N ALA A 30 -6.79 -54.71 1.81
CA ALA A 30 -7.27 -53.88 0.70
C ALA A 30 -7.92 -52.57 1.21
N LEU A 31 -8.71 -52.65 2.29
CA LEU A 31 -9.29 -51.49 2.94
C LEU A 31 -8.23 -50.56 3.52
N ALA A 32 -7.24 -51.10 4.24
CA ALA A 32 -6.13 -50.35 4.80
C ALA A 32 -5.29 -49.64 3.71
N ALA A 33 -5.00 -50.33 2.59
CA ALA A 33 -4.31 -49.73 1.45
C ALA A 33 -5.13 -48.58 0.83
N ARG A 34 -6.46 -48.74 0.68
CA ARG A 34 -7.35 -47.67 0.21
C ARG A 34 -7.41 -46.49 1.17
N LEU A 35 -7.49 -46.75 2.48
CA LEU A 35 -7.48 -45.71 3.52
C LEU A 35 -6.17 -44.93 3.50
N SER A 36 -5.02 -45.60 3.39
CA SER A 36 -3.71 -44.96 3.23
C SER A 36 -3.67 -44.08 1.97
N GLY A 37 -4.19 -44.57 0.85
CA GLY A 37 -4.27 -43.81 -0.40
C GLY A 37 -5.13 -42.56 -0.26
N HIS A 38 -6.33 -42.68 0.32
CA HIS A 38 -7.21 -41.54 0.59
C HIS A 38 -6.61 -40.54 1.58
N ALA A 39 -5.98 -41.03 2.66
CA ALA A 39 -5.31 -40.18 3.64
C ALA A 39 -4.16 -39.40 3.00
N SER A 40 -3.37 -40.05 2.15
CA SER A 40 -2.31 -39.42 1.35
C SER A 40 -2.86 -38.32 0.44
N LEU A 41 -3.93 -38.59 -0.33
CA LEU A 41 -4.58 -37.59 -1.18
C LEU A 41 -5.12 -36.41 -0.35
N MET A 42 -5.77 -36.67 0.77
CA MET A 42 -6.27 -35.64 1.68
C MET A 42 -5.14 -34.76 2.23
N GLY A 43 -3.99 -35.35 2.58
CA GLY A 43 -2.82 -34.61 3.03
C GLY A 43 -2.26 -33.69 1.93
N ARG A 44 -2.19 -34.19 0.69
CA ARG A 44 -1.80 -33.40 -0.49
C ARG A 44 -2.71 -32.20 -0.72
N ASP A 45 -4.01 -32.44 -0.80
CA ASP A 45 -5.00 -31.40 -1.07
C ASP A 45 -5.02 -30.36 0.06
N ALA A 46 -4.91 -30.80 1.32
CA ALA A 46 -4.80 -29.91 2.46
C ALA A 46 -3.52 -29.04 2.39
N ALA A 47 -2.37 -29.61 2.03
CA ALA A 47 -1.14 -28.84 1.89
C ALA A 47 -1.21 -27.81 0.75
N GLU A 48 -1.89 -28.13 -0.35
CA GLU A 48 -2.12 -27.23 -1.47
C GLU A 48 -3.07 -26.09 -1.09
N VAL A 49 -4.22 -26.41 -0.48
CA VAL A 49 -5.19 -25.43 0.03
C VAL A 49 -4.53 -24.49 1.04
N ARG A 50 -3.73 -25.01 1.97
CA ARG A 50 -2.98 -24.18 2.93
C ARG A 50 -2.10 -23.15 2.22
N GLY A 51 -1.46 -23.55 1.13
CA GLY A 51 -0.64 -22.65 0.35
C GLY A 51 -1.40 -21.49 -0.26
N VAL A 52 -2.58 -21.78 -0.84
CA VAL A 52 -3.48 -20.77 -1.37
C VAL A 52 -4.00 -19.85 -0.26
N LEU A 53 -4.26 -20.38 0.94
CA LEU A 53 -4.70 -19.60 2.10
C LEU A 53 -3.61 -18.67 2.62
N ASP A 54 -2.35 -19.11 2.67
CA ASP A 54 -1.20 -18.27 3.04
C ASP A 54 -1.05 -17.10 2.03
N ASP A 55 -1.16 -17.39 0.73
CA ASP A 55 -1.12 -16.37 -0.34
C ASP A 55 -2.28 -15.38 -0.20
N SER A 56 -3.48 -15.89 0.07
CA SER A 56 -4.68 -15.07 0.29
C SER A 56 -4.55 -14.19 1.53
N THR A 57 -3.92 -14.68 2.59
CA THR A 57 -3.66 -13.91 3.83
C THR A 57 -2.70 -12.76 3.58
N ARG A 58 -1.63 -13.00 2.80
CA ARG A 58 -0.70 -11.94 2.39
C ARG A 58 -1.39 -10.89 1.55
N LEU A 59 -2.22 -11.31 0.59
CA LEU A 59 -2.98 -10.40 -0.26
C LEU A 59 -3.98 -9.56 0.56
N ALA A 60 -4.74 -10.18 1.46
CA ALA A 60 -5.69 -9.48 2.33
C ALA A 60 -5.00 -8.43 3.22
N THR A 61 -3.82 -8.74 3.75
CA THR A 61 -3.02 -7.80 4.55
C THR A 61 -2.55 -6.62 3.72
N ALA A 62 -2.05 -6.86 2.50
CA ALA A 62 -1.63 -5.80 1.59
C ALA A 62 -2.82 -4.90 1.19
N GLN A 63 -3.99 -5.48 0.92
CA GLN A 63 -5.22 -4.75 0.63
C GLN A 63 -5.67 -3.88 1.81
N ALA A 64 -5.63 -4.41 3.04
CA ALA A 64 -5.95 -3.64 4.24
C ALA A 64 -5.04 -2.41 4.40
N SER A 65 -3.74 -2.57 4.16
CA SER A 65 -2.79 -1.44 4.21
C SER A 65 -3.08 -0.41 3.12
N ALA A 66 -3.43 -0.84 1.90
CA ALA A 66 -3.78 0.06 0.82
C ALA A 66 -5.05 0.88 1.12
N LEU A 67 -6.06 0.25 1.74
CA LEU A 67 -7.29 0.93 2.17
C LEU A 67 -7.04 2.01 3.22
N GLN A 68 -6.15 1.76 4.19
CA GLN A 68 -5.78 2.78 5.16
C GLN A 68 -5.13 4.01 4.50
N GLY A 69 -4.29 3.79 3.49
CA GLY A 69 -3.70 4.87 2.68
C GLY A 69 -4.78 5.68 1.95
N LEU A 70 -5.67 4.99 1.25
CA LEU A 70 -6.78 5.65 0.54
C LEU A 70 -7.71 6.42 1.49
N GLY A 71 -7.96 5.91 2.71
CA GLY A 71 -8.73 6.61 3.74
C GLY A 71 -8.04 7.87 4.27
N GLY A 72 -6.71 7.91 4.26
CA GLY A 72 -5.93 9.12 4.53
C GLY A 72 -6.06 10.16 3.41
N ASP A 73 -5.96 9.71 2.16
CA ASP A 73 -6.07 10.56 0.97
C ASP A 73 -7.47 11.17 0.86
N ALA A 74 -8.53 10.39 1.12
CA ALA A 74 -9.91 10.87 1.10
C ALA A 74 -10.16 11.98 2.15
N ARG A 75 -9.59 11.84 3.36
CA ARG A 75 -9.67 12.87 4.41
C ARG A 75 -8.92 14.14 4.02
N THR A 76 -7.75 13.99 3.42
CA THR A 76 -6.97 15.14 2.90
C THR A 76 -7.75 15.87 1.81
N LEU A 77 -8.36 15.12 0.88
CA LEU A 77 -9.18 15.69 -0.18
C LEU A 77 -10.40 16.44 0.38
N LEU A 78 -11.07 15.90 1.39
CA LEU A 78 -12.20 16.57 2.06
C LEU A 78 -11.77 17.90 2.68
N GLN A 79 -10.61 17.94 3.34
CA GLN A 79 -10.06 19.17 3.91
C GLN A 79 -9.74 20.21 2.82
N SER A 80 -9.14 19.77 1.72
CA SER A 80 -8.87 20.63 0.55
C SER A 80 -10.16 21.20 -0.04
N GLN A 81 -11.22 20.39 -0.16
CA GLN A 81 -12.52 20.88 -0.63
C GLN A 81 -13.11 21.92 0.32
N GLN A 82 -13.08 21.68 1.64
CA GLN A 82 -13.55 22.68 2.60
C GLN A 82 -12.75 23.99 2.55
N ALA A 83 -11.44 23.93 2.28
CA ALA A 83 -10.62 25.12 2.08
C ALA A 83 -11.01 25.87 0.80
N ILE A 84 -11.21 25.17 -0.31
CA ILE A 84 -11.64 25.75 -1.59
C ILE A 84 -13.01 26.44 -1.46
N ASP A 85 -13.99 25.81 -0.80
CA ASP A 85 -15.32 26.41 -0.60
C ASP A 85 -15.26 27.69 0.25
N ARG A 86 -14.39 27.73 1.26
CA ARG A 86 -14.11 28.95 2.05
C ARG A 86 -13.46 30.05 1.21
N GLU A 87 -12.44 29.72 0.42
CA GLU A 87 -11.78 30.68 -0.46
C GLU A 87 -12.73 31.22 -1.53
N ALA A 88 -13.55 30.36 -2.13
CA ALA A 88 -14.56 30.76 -3.10
C ALA A 88 -15.60 31.70 -2.48
N SER A 89 -16.04 31.41 -1.26
CA SER A 89 -16.96 32.28 -0.50
C SER A 89 -16.31 33.63 -0.17
N GLY A 90 -15.03 33.64 0.22
CA GLY A 90 -14.25 34.87 0.42
C GLY A 90 -14.08 35.68 -0.87
N GLY A 91 -13.78 35.02 -1.99
CA GLY A 91 -13.69 35.63 -3.32
C GLY A 91 -14.99 36.27 -3.77
N LEU A 92 -16.14 35.63 -3.49
CA LEU A 92 -17.47 36.18 -3.74
C LEU A 92 -17.72 37.46 -2.92
N ALA A 93 -17.37 37.45 -1.63
CA ALA A 93 -17.51 38.62 -0.78
C ALA A 93 -16.62 39.79 -1.27
N ALA A 94 -15.38 39.49 -1.65
CA ALA A 94 -14.45 40.48 -2.20
C ALA A 94 -14.95 41.07 -3.52
N ALA A 95 -15.45 40.25 -4.44
CA ALA A 95 -15.99 40.71 -5.72
C ALA A 95 -17.25 41.60 -5.54
N ARG A 96 -18.12 41.26 -4.57
CA ARG A 96 -19.26 42.11 -4.20
C ARG A 96 -18.81 43.48 -3.68
N SER A 97 -17.86 43.50 -2.75
CA SER A 97 -17.31 44.73 -2.19
C SER A 97 -16.62 45.60 -3.25
N ALA A 98 -15.86 44.97 -4.16
CA ALA A 98 -15.25 45.68 -5.29
C ALA A 98 -16.30 46.28 -6.22
N ARG A 99 -17.41 45.58 -6.49
CA ARG A 99 -18.51 46.15 -7.27
C ARG A 99 -19.17 47.35 -6.58
N GLU A 100 -19.41 47.28 -5.27
CA GLU A 100 -19.95 48.40 -4.51
C GLU A 100 -19.02 49.62 -4.57
N ALA A 101 -17.70 49.41 -4.44
CA ALA A 101 -16.70 50.46 -4.58
C ALA A 101 -16.69 51.09 -5.99
N VAL A 102 -16.77 50.29 -7.05
CA VAL A 102 -16.86 50.79 -8.44
C VAL A 102 -18.14 51.59 -8.66
N GLN A 103 -19.26 51.18 -8.05
CA GLN A 103 -20.51 51.92 -8.13
C GLN A 103 -20.45 53.27 -7.41
N ALA A 104 -19.83 53.30 -6.22
CA ALA A 104 -19.58 54.55 -5.51
C ALA A 104 -18.69 55.49 -6.33
N LEU A 105 -17.63 54.95 -6.94
CA LEU A 105 -16.74 55.71 -7.83
C LEU A 105 -17.48 56.29 -9.04
N GLY A 106 -18.38 55.52 -9.66
CA GLY A 106 -19.23 56.02 -10.75
C GLY A 106 -20.12 57.20 -10.32
N GLY A 107 -20.61 57.19 -9.07
CA GLY A 107 -21.35 58.31 -8.47
C GLY A 107 -20.49 59.56 -8.30
N GLU A 108 -19.28 59.42 -7.74
CA GLU A 108 -18.33 60.52 -7.57
C GLU A 108 -17.90 61.13 -8.91
N VAL A 109 -17.64 60.28 -9.92
CA VAL A 109 -17.31 60.72 -11.28
C VAL A 109 -18.43 61.58 -11.86
N SER A 110 -19.69 61.19 -11.67
CA SER A 110 -20.85 61.98 -12.12
C SER A 110 -20.93 63.35 -11.43
N ALA A 111 -20.65 63.40 -10.11
CA ALA A 111 -20.61 64.65 -9.35
C ALA A 111 -19.47 65.59 -9.82
N ILE A 112 -18.29 65.05 -10.15
CA ILE A 112 -17.18 65.84 -10.67
C ILE A 112 -17.53 66.42 -12.04
N VAL A 113 -18.17 65.66 -12.93
CA VAL A 113 -18.64 66.17 -14.24
C VAL A 113 -19.56 67.37 -14.06
N GLN A 114 -20.54 67.30 -13.14
CA GLN A 114 -21.43 68.44 -12.84
C GLN A 114 -20.65 69.66 -12.32
N THR A 115 -19.65 69.43 -11.47
CA THR A 115 -18.80 70.51 -10.93
C THR A 115 -17.98 71.18 -12.02
N LEU A 116 -17.39 70.40 -12.95
CA LEU A 116 -16.64 70.93 -14.08
C LEU A 116 -17.50 71.79 -15.02
N GLN A 117 -18.75 71.37 -15.27
CA GLN A 117 -19.70 72.16 -16.05
C GLN A 117 -19.99 73.53 -15.41
N GLN A 118 -20.18 73.57 -14.08
CA GLN A 118 -20.37 74.82 -13.34
C GLN A 118 -19.13 75.72 -13.43
N VAL A 119 -17.92 75.15 -13.34
CA VAL A 119 -16.66 75.89 -13.49
C VAL A 119 -16.51 76.45 -14.90
N ALA A 120 -16.84 75.66 -15.93
CA ALA A 120 -16.83 76.09 -17.33
C ALA A 120 -17.79 77.26 -17.56
N GLU A 121 -19.01 77.18 -17.02
CA GLU A 121 -20.02 78.25 -17.12
C GLU A 121 -19.54 79.53 -16.43
N ALA A 122 -18.99 79.43 -15.21
CA ALA A 122 -18.43 80.56 -14.48
C ALA A 122 -17.26 81.21 -15.24
N ALA A 123 -16.34 80.41 -15.79
CA ALA A 123 -15.23 80.92 -16.60
C ALA A 123 -15.72 81.62 -17.89
N GLY A 124 -16.79 81.10 -18.50
CA GLY A 124 -17.48 81.73 -19.63
C GLY A 124 -18.06 83.09 -19.25
N GLN A 125 -18.74 83.20 -18.11
CA GLN A 125 -19.27 84.46 -17.60
C GLN A 125 -18.17 85.49 -17.30
N ILE A 126 -17.06 85.07 -16.67
CA ILE A 126 -15.91 85.94 -16.40
C ILE A 126 -15.31 86.47 -17.71
N THR A 127 -15.23 85.62 -18.75
CA THR A 127 -14.76 86.03 -20.08
C THR A 127 -15.66 87.12 -20.68
N GLN A 128 -16.99 86.99 -20.54
CA GLN A 128 -17.94 88.01 -20.99
C GLN A 128 -17.77 89.33 -20.22
N ILE A 129 -17.62 89.28 -18.89
CA ILE A 129 -17.38 90.45 -18.04
C ILE A 129 -16.06 91.14 -18.43
N ALA A 130 -15.00 90.37 -18.67
CA ALA A 130 -13.72 90.88 -19.10
C ALA A 130 -13.82 91.60 -20.46
N LEU A 131 -14.56 91.03 -21.42
CA LEU A 131 -14.80 91.66 -22.73
C LEU A 131 -15.57 92.98 -22.60
N GLN A 132 -16.63 93.00 -21.78
CA GLN A 132 -17.40 94.22 -21.50
C GLN A 132 -16.54 95.29 -20.82
N THR A 133 -15.74 94.89 -19.82
CA THR A 133 -14.81 95.79 -19.11
C THR A 133 -13.77 96.37 -20.06
N ARG A 134 -13.25 95.55 -20.99
CA ARG A 134 -12.29 95.99 -22.02
C ARG A 134 -12.92 97.01 -22.98
N LEU A 135 -14.19 96.83 -23.35
CA LEU A 135 -14.95 97.78 -24.18
C LEU A 135 -15.19 99.11 -23.45
N VAL A 136 -15.57 99.06 -22.17
CA VAL A 136 -15.74 100.27 -21.34
C VAL A 136 -14.41 101.01 -21.19
N ALA A 137 -13.33 100.30 -20.89
CA ALA A 137 -11.98 100.87 -20.77
C ALA A 137 -11.49 101.46 -22.11
N PHE A 138 -11.80 100.81 -23.23
CA PHE A 138 -11.50 101.34 -24.57
C PHE A 138 -12.24 102.66 -24.82
N ASN A 139 -13.54 102.72 -24.56
CA ASN A 139 -14.33 103.94 -24.72
C ASN A 139 -13.81 105.07 -23.82
N ALA A 140 -13.42 104.74 -22.58
CA ALA A 140 -12.80 105.70 -21.64
C ALA A 140 -11.43 106.20 -22.13
N SER A 141 -10.59 105.33 -22.70
CA SER A 141 -9.29 105.69 -23.27
C SER A 141 -9.44 106.61 -24.50
N VAL A 142 -10.48 106.38 -25.33
CA VAL A 142 -10.84 107.27 -26.45
C VAL A 142 -11.27 108.65 -25.96
N GLU A 143 -12.18 108.72 -24.97
CA GLU A 143 -12.66 110.00 -24.44
C GLU A 143 -11.56 110.77 -23.68
N ALA A 144 -10.67 110.06 -22.98
CA ALA A 144 -9.49 110.64 -22.34
C ALA A 144 -8.54 111.28 -23.37
N LYS A 145 -8.34 110.66 -24.54
CA LYS A 145 -7.58 111.27 -25.66
C LYS A 145 -8.29 112.49 -26.24
N ARG A 146 -9.63 112.47 -26.28
CA ARG A 146 -10.46 113.57 -26.79
C ARG A 146 -10.44 114.80 -25.88
N ALA A 147 -10.29 114.61 -24.57
CA ALA A 147 -10.16 115.67 -23.57
C ALA A 147 -8.76 116.33 -23.50
N GLY A 148 -7.78 115.87 -24.30
CA GLY A 148 -6.44 116.45 -24.36
C GLY A 148 -5.68 116.37 -23.03
N ASP A 149 -5.06 117.47 -22.59
CA ASP A 149 -4.23 117.50 -21.37
C ASP A 149 -5.04 117.23 -20.09
N ALA A 150 -6.32 117.62 -20.05
CA ALA A 150 -7.21 117.36 -18.91
C ALA A 150 -7.54 115.86 -18.73
N GLY A 151 -7.39 115.04 -19.77
CA GLY A 151 -7.70 113.61 -19.79
C GLY A 151 -6.52 112.67 -19.51
N ARG A 152 -5.27 113.16 -19.42
CA ARG A 152 -4.07 112.29 -19.32
C ARG A 152 -4.11 111.30 -18.17
N GLY A 153 -4.54 111.72 -16.98
CA GLY A 153 -4.64 110.84 -15.81
C GLY A 153 -5.67 109.72 -15.99
N PHE A 154 -6.82 110.04 -16.59
CA PHE A 154 -7.85 109.06 -16.92
C PHE A 154 -7.41 108.09 -18.01
N GLY A 155 -6.61 108.54 -18.99
CA GLY A 155 -6.06 107.68 -20.04
C GLY A 155 -5.17 106.57 -19.49
N VAL A 156 -4.29 106.87 -18.53
CA VAL A 156 -3.41 105.87 -17.89
C VAL A 156 -4.21 104.81 -17.14
N VAL A 157 -5.25 105.22 -16.41
CA VAL A 157 -6.15 104.28 -15.69
C VAL A 157 -6.93 103.42 -16.69
N ALA A 158 -7.45 104.02 -17.77
CA ALA A 158 -8.19 103.30 -18.80
C ALA A 158 -7.33 102.23 -19.51
N ASP A 159 -6.07 102.54 -19.83
CA ASP A 159 -5.15 101.59 -20.43
C ASP A 159 -4.78 100.46 -19.43
N ALA A 160 -4.57 100.77 -18.15
CA ALA A 160 -4.32 99.76 -17.11
C ALA A 160 -5.53 98.82 -16.89
N VAL A 161 -6.77 99.35 -16.91
CA VAL A 161 -8.00 98.54 -16.81
C VAL A 161 -8.17 97.67 -18.06
N LYS A 162 -7.84 98.20 -19.24
CA LYS A 162 -7.87 97.44 -20.50
C LYS A 162 -6.89 96.27 -20.47
N ASP A 163 -5.67 96.48 -19.99
CA ASP A 163 -4.66 95.43 -19.86
C ASP A 163 -5.06 94.39 -18.81
N LEU A 164 -5.63 94.82 -17.68
CA LEU A 164 -6.18 93.91 -16.67
C LEU A 164 -7.31 93.06 -17.25
N ALA A 165 -8.25 93.67 -17.97
CA ALA A 165 -9.34 92.96 -18.63
C ALA A 165 -8.84 91.93 -19.66
N ALA A 166 -7.81 92.27 -20.45
CA ALA A 166 -7.19 91.34 -21.38
C ALA A 166 -6.51 90.16 -20.66
N ARG A 167 -5.86 90.40 -19.51
CA ARG A 167 -5.28 89.33 -18.67
C ARG A 167 -6.36 88.42 -18.10
N VAL A 168 -7.47 88.97 -17.59
CA VAL A 168 -8.61 88.20 -17.07
C VAL A 168 -9.23 87.34 -18.18
N GLU A 169 -9.39 87.88 -19.39
CA GLU A 169 -9.87 87.13 -20.56
C GLU A 169 -8.93 85.95 -20.89
N SER A 170 -7.62 86.20 -20.93
CA SER A 170 -6.61 85.15 -21.19
C SER A 170 -6.65 84.05 -20.12
N SER A 171 -6.64 84.42 -18.84
CA SER A 171 -6.70 83.45 -17.74
C SER A 171 -7.99 82.63 -17.74
N SER A 172 -9.13 83.24 -18.11
CA SER A 172 -10.41 82.53 -18.22
C SER A 172 -10.39 81.50 -19.35
N LYS A 173 -9.76 81.83 -20.49
CA LYS A 173 -9.54 80.88 -21.59
C LYS A 173 -8.63 79.71 -21.19
N ASP A 174 -7.57 79.97 -20.43
CA ASP A 174 -6.69 78.92 -19.91
C ASP A 174 -7.43 77.97 -18.95
N ILE A 175 -8.31 78.51 -18.09
CA ILE A 175 -9.21 77.71 -17.24
C ILE A 175 -10.13 76.84 -18.10
N MET A 176 -10.79 77.41 -19.11
CA MET A 176 -11.66 76.64 -20.01
C MET A 176 -10.91 75.50 -20.72
N GLY A 177 -9.68 75.75 -21.18
CA GLY A 177 -8.84 74.70 -21.80
C GLY A 177 -8.47 73.59 -20.81
N THR A 178 -8.18 73.96 -19.55
CA THR A 178 -7.90 72.99 -18.49
C THR A 178 -9.15 72.16 -18.15
N VAL A 179 -10.32 72.80 -18.06
CA VAL A 179 -11.60 72.12 -17.82
C VAL A 179 -11.92 71.15 -18.94
N ALA A 180 -11.78 71.56 -20.21
CA ALA A 180 -11.99 70.67 -21.36
C ALA A 180 -11.09 69.42 -21.32
N THR A 181 -9.82 69.61 -20.91
CA THR A 181 -8.88 68.48 -20.74
C THR A 181 -9.31 67.54 -19.60
N LEU A 182 -9.84 68.09 -18.50
CA LEU A 182 -10.36 67.30 -17.38
C LEU A 182 -11.64 66.57 -17.76
N GLU A 183 -12.55 67.21 -18.51
CA GLU A 183 -13.77 66.59 -19.02
C GLU A 183 -13.45 65.37 -19.90
N GLU A 184 -12.48 65.47 -20.80
CA GLU A 184 -12.06 64.34 -21.65
C GLU A 184 -11.53 63.16 -20.81
N ARG A 185 -10.66 63.43 -19.83
CA ARG A 185 -10.11 62.39 -18.95
C ARG A 185 -11.18 61.74 -18.08
N ILE A 186 -12.12 62.53 -17.56
CA ILE A 186 -13.21 62.03 -16.73
C ILE A 186 -14.23 61.26 -17.56
N ALA A 187 -14.49 61.65 -18.82
CA ALA A 187 -15.35 60.90 -19.71
C ALA A 187 -14.81 59.48 -19.98
N LEU A 188 -13.48 59.32 -20.09
CA LEU A 188 -12.86 58.01 -20.19
C LEU A 188 -13.07 57.17 -18.93
N LEU A 189 -12.84 57.75 -17.75
CA LEU A 189 -13.06 57.09 -16.46
C LEU A 189 -14.54 56.72 -16.24
N ALA A 190 -15.46 57.59 -16.67
CA ALA A 190 -16.89 57.37 -16.62
C ALA A 190 -17.30 56.16 -17.48
N ARG A 191 -16.70 55.98 -18.67
CA ARG A 191 -16.96 54.79 -19.51
C ARG A 191 -16.46 53.50 -18.87
N GLU A 192 -15.30 53.52 -18.23
CA GLU A 192 -14.75 52.33 -17.54
C GLU A 192 -15.57 51.92 -16.31
N THR A 193 -16.15 52.89 -15.61
CA THR A 193 -16.94 52.68 -14.39
C THR A 193 -18.45 52.60 -14.63
N ALA A 194 -18.91 52.89 -15.86
CA ALA A 194 -20.32 52.87 -16.21
C ALA A 194 -20.94 51.49 -16.03
N ARG A 195 -22.12 51.45 -15.42
CA ARG A 195 -22.93 50.24 -15.34
C ARG A 195 -23.39 49.83 -16.74
N PRO A 196 -23.53 48.51 -16.99
CA PRO A 196 -24.24 48.05 -18.18
C PRO A 196 -25.69 48.55 -18.12
N SER A 197 -26.08 49.43 -19.04
CA SER A 197 -27.48 49.71 -19.33
C SER A 197 -27.99 48.76 -20.40
N GLU A 198 -29.22 48.26 -20.26
CA GLU A 198 -29.87 47.43 -21.28
C GLU A 198 -29.85 48.15 -22.64
N GLY A 199 -29.02 47.65 -23.57
CA GLY A 199 -28.91 48.17 -24.95
C GLY A 199 -27.60 48.90 -25.31
N ALA A 200 -26.69 49.18 -24.37
CA ALA A 200 -25.39 49.77 -24.68
C ALA A 200 -24.32 48.69 -24.88
N GLN A 201 -23.68 48.66 -26.05
CA GLN A 201 -22.58 47.73 -26.37
C GLN A 201 -21.27 47.99 -25.60
N GLU A 202 -21.15 49.16 -24.95
CA GLU A 202 -19.97 49.51 -24.15
C GLU A 202 -20.20 49.15 -22.68
N GLN A 203 -19.95 47.89 -22.32
CA GLN A 203 -19.78 47.51 -20.92
C GLN A 203 -18.49 48.12 -20.36
N GLY A 204 -18.56 48.77 -19.19
CA GLY A 204 -17.35 49.09 -18.43
C GLY A 204 -16.59 47.80 -18.13
N GLN A 205 -15.36 47.68 -18.64
CA GLN A 205 -14.55 46.45 -18.59
C GLN A 205 -14.42 45.91 -17.15
N VAL A 206 -14.40 46.82 -16.17
CA VAL A 206 -14.31 46.50 -14.74
C VAL A 206 -15.55 45.77 -14.24
N HIS A 207 -16.76 46.21 -14.62
CA HIS A 207 -17.99 45.55 -14.20
C HIS A 207 -18.13 44.14 -14.78
N THR A 208 -17.77 43.97 -16.05
CA THR A 208 -17.77 42.65 -16.70
C THR A 208 -16.76 41.71 -16.06
N ALA A 209 -15.54 42.19 -15.78
CA ALA A 209 -14.53 41.40 -15.09
C ALA A 209 -15.01 40.95 -13.70
N LEU A 210 -15.60 41.85 -12.91
CA LEU A 210 -16.15 41.52 -11.60
C LEU A 210 -17.28 40.49 -11.68
N GLN A 211 -18.18 40.62 -12.65
CA GLN A 211 -19.25 39.63 -12.86
C GLN A 211 -18.69 38.25 -13.24
N GLN A 212 -17.65 38.20 -14.09
CA GLN A 212 -16.98 36.96 -14.46
C GLN A 212 -16.30 36.30 -13.25
N VAL A 213 -15.65 37.10 -12.39
CA VAL A 213 -15.04 36.61 -11.15
C VAL A 213 -16.09 35.98 -10.24
N GLU A 214 -17.25 36.61 -10.06
CA GLU A 214 -18.32 36.05 -9.24
C GLU A 214 -18.88 34.73 -9.78
N GLN A 215 -19.15 34.67 -11.08
CA GLN A 215 -19.59 33.43 -11.72
C GLN A 215 -18.53 32.33 -11.60
N ALA A 216 -17.25 32.68 -11.74
CA ALA A 216 -16.16 31.73 -11.54
C ALA A 216 -16.12 31.21 -10.09
N MET A 217 -16.20 32.10 -9.10
CA MET A 217 -16.20 31.71 -7.69
C MET A 217 -17.44 30.87 -7.31
N GLN A 218 -18.62 31.18 -7.86
CA GLN A 218 -19.82 30.35 -7.67
C GLN A 218 -19.61 28.93 -8.21
N ARG A 219 -19.09 28.79 -9.43
CA ARG A 219 -18.78 27.48 -10.03
C ARG A 219 -17.74 26.71 -9.22
N ILE A 220 -16.71 27.39 -8.71
CA ILE A 220 -15.69 26.78 -7.85
C ILE A 220 -16.33 26.25 -6.56
N GLY A 221 -17.16 27.05 -5.88
CA GLY A 221 -17.86 26.62 -4.67
C GLY A 221 -18.81 25.44 -4.92
N GLU A 222 -19.56 25.44 -6.02
CA GLU A 222 -20.42 24.31 -6.40
C GLU A 222 -19.61 23.04 -6.67
N ALA A 223 -18.54 23.14 -7.48
CA ALA A 223 -17.65 22.02 -7.76
C ALA A 223 -17.03 21.48 -6.46
N SER A 224 -16.71 22.35 -5.52
CA SER A 224 -16.13 21.96 -4.25
C SER A 224 -17.09 21.22 -3.32
N ARG A 225 -18.36 21.66 -3.26
CA ARG A 225 -19.42 20.94 -2.54
C ARG A 225 -19.72 19.58 -3.16
N LEU A 226 -19.72 19.50 -4.50
CA LEU A 226 -19.85 18.21 -5.20
C LEU A 226 -18.69 17.28 -4.85
N GLY A 227 -17.45 17.78 -4.90
CA GLY A 227 -16.26 17.03 -4.51
C GLY A 227 -16.29 16.55 -3.05
N SER A 228 -16.82 17.37 -2.14
CA SER A 228 -17.04 16.98 -0.74
C SER A 228 -18.05 15.84 -0.61
N GLY A 229 -19.14 15.87 -1.39
CA GLY A 229 -20.12 14.78 -1.45
C GLY A 229 -19.50 13.46 -1.94
N GLN A 230 -18.68 13.52 -2.99
CA GLN A 230 -17.94 12.37 -3.51
C GLN A 230 -16.95 11.80 -2.48
N CYS A 231 -16.26 12.66 -1.72
CA CYS A 231 -15.40 12.22 -0.62
C CYS A 231 -16.19 11.46 0.45
N GLY A 232 -17.40 11.92 0.78
CA GLY A 232 -18.28 11.23 1.72
C GLY A 232 -18.79 9.87 1.22
N GLU A 233 -18.99 9.73 -0.09
CA GLU A 233 -19.31 8.43 -0.71
C GLU A 233 -18.11 7.48 -0.70
N LEU A 234 -16.91 8.00 -1.00
CA LEU A 234 -15.67 7.25 -0.91
C LEU A 234 -15.43 6.73 0.51
N ASP A 235 -15.62 7.56 1.53
CA ASP A 235 -15.47 7.17 2.94
C ASP A 235 -16.43 6.04 3.34
N ARG A 236 -17.70 6.12 2.93
CA ARG A 236 -18.68 5.03 3.14
C ARG A 236 -18.27 3.74 2.42
N SER A 237 -17.80 3.85 1.18
CA SER A 237 -17.33 2.69 0.41
C SER A 237 -16.13 2.03 1.09
N MET A 238 -15.17 2.84 1.57
CA MET A 238 -14.00 2.36 2.31
C MET A 238 -14.41 1.62 3.59
N GLY A 239 -15.33 2.17 4.39
CA GLY A 239 -15.84 1.47 5.58
C GLY A 239 -16.50 0.12 5.24
N GLY A 240 -17.20 0.03 4.10
CA GLY A 240 -17.75 -1.22 3.60
C GLY A 240 -16.68 -2.25 3.20
N ILE A 241 -15.60 -1.80 2.55
CA ILE A 241 -14.47 -2.66 2.16
C ILE A 241 -13.68 -3.10 3.39
N GLU A 242 -13.42 -2.21 4.35
CA GLU A 242 -12.74 -2.54 5.62
C GLU A 242 -13.48 -3.65 6.38
N ALA A 243 -14.81 -3.52 6.50
CA ALA A 243 -15.64 -4.57 7.11
C ALA A 243 -15.57 -5.89 6.32
N SER A 244 -15.49 -5.82 4.99
CA SER A 244 -15.30 -7.00 4.14
C SER A 244 -13.94 -7.65 4.36
N MET A 245 -12.88 -6.86 4.46
CA MET A 245 -11.52 -7.35 4.72
C MET A 245 -11.40 -8.03 6.09
N GLN A 246 -12.06 -7.49 7.12
CA GLN A 246 -12.12 -8.14 8.43
C GLN A 246 -12.81 -9.52 8.35
N ARG A 247 -13.93 -9.62 7.62
CA ARG A 247 -14.59 -10.92 7.39
C ARG A 247 -13.71 -11.89 6.61
N THR A 248 -13.01 -11.41 5.58
CA THR A 248 -12.06 -12.23 4.82
C THR A 248 -10.94 -12.74 5.70
N ALA A 249 -10.34 -11.90 6.55
CA ALA A 249 -9.29 -12.31 7.47
C ALA A 249 -9.76 -13.41 8.43
N GLN A 250 -10.95 -13.25 9.03
CA GLN A 250 -11.56 -14.28 9.90
C GLN A 250 -11.85 -15.59 9.15
N ALA A 251 -12.35 -15.50 7.91
CA ALA A 251 -12.62 -16.67 7.09
C ALA A 251 -11.33 -17.42 6.72
N LEU A 252 -10.26 -16.69 6.41
CA LEU A 252 -8.93 -17.27 6.13
C LEU A 252 -8.34 -17.94 7.36
N GLU A 253 -8.43 -17.32 8.53
CA GLU A 253 -7.99 -17.92 9.79
C GLU A 253 -8.73 -19.23 10.10
N SER A 254 -10.07 -19.22 9.97
CA SER A 254 -10.86 -20.45 10.16
C SER A 254 -10.53 -21.52 9.13
N ALA A 255 -10.30 -21.15 7.87
CA ALA A 255 -9.90 -22.07 6.82
C ALA A 255 -8.52 -22.70 7.12
N LEU A 256 -7.54 -21.89 7.55
CA LEU A 256 -6.21 -22.38 7.94
C LEU A 256 -6.30 -23.40 9.08
N GLN A 257 -7.13 -23.13 10.10
CA GLN A 257 -7.36 -24.06 11.21
C GLN A 257 -7.97 -25.39 10.75
N ARG A 258 -8.95 -25.34 9.82
CA ARG A 258 -9.57 -26.55 9.25
C ARG A 258 -8.58 -27.36 8.42
N THR A 259 -7.76 -26.69 7.61
CA THR A 259 -6.73 -27.33 6.80
C THR A 259 -5.67 -28.00 7.66
N GLU A 260 -5.27 -27.36 8.77
CA GLU A 260 -4.38 -27.97 9.77
C GLU A 260 -5.00 -29.23 10.39
N THR A 261 -6.31 -29.20 10.68
CA THR A 261 -7.04 -30.38 11.15
C THR A 261 -7.03 -31.51 10.12
N PHE A 262 -7.23 -31.22 8.83
CA PHE A 262 -7.17 -32.23 7.77
C PHE A 262 -5.77 -32.87 7.63
N LEU A 263 -4.71 -32.06 7.75
CA LEU A 263 -3.33 -32.58 7.77
C LEU A 263 -3.14 -33.54 8.96
N GLN A 264 -3.56 -33.16 10.15
CA GLN A 264 -3.45 -34.00 11.34
C GLN A 264 -4.25 -35.30 11.23
N VAL A 265 -5.48 -35.26 10.71
CA VAL A 265 -6.29 -36.47 10.50
C VAL A 265 -5.66 -37.38 9.44
N SER A 266 -5.10 -36.81 8.36
CA SER A 266 -4.36 -37.56 7.34
C SER A 266 -3.17 -38.30 7.94
N GLU A 267 -2.35 -37.58 8.72
CA GLU A 267 -1.18 -38.12 9.43
C GLU A 267 -1.58 -39.25 10.40
N GLN A 268 -2.65 -39.07 11.18
CA GLN A 268 -3.16 -40.09 12.12
C GLN A 268 -3.72 -41.33 11.42
N LEU A 269 -4.43 -41.17 10.29
CA LEU A 269 -4.97 -42.30 9.52
C LEU A 269 -3.85 -43.15 8.93
N ILE A 270 -2.80 -42.49 8.42
CA ILE A 270 -1.60 -43.18 7.91
C ILE A 270 -0.90 -43.93 9.04
N GLU A 271 -0.72 -43.32 10.20
CA GLU A 271 -0.13 -43.96 11.38
C GLU A 271 -0.94 -45.19 11.80
N ALA A 272 -2.26 -45.06 11.91
CA ALA A 272 -3.15 -46.17 12.27
C ALA A 272 -3.12 -47.31 11.26
N VAL A 273 -3.01 -47.01 9.96
CA VAL A 273 -2.87 -48.05 8.92
C VAL A 273 -1.53 -48.78 9.03
N ALA A 274 -0.45 -48.07 9.32
CA ALA A 274 0.86 -48.67 9.52
C ALA A 274 0.92 -49.57 10.76
N ASP A 275 0.24 -49.18 11.86
CA ASP A 275 0.13 -49.98 13.08
C ASP A 275 -0.63 -51.30 12.86
N CYS A 276 -1.53 -51.36 11.87
CA CYS A 276 -2.20 -52.60 11.46
C CYS A 276 -1.27 -53.61 10.76
N GLY A 277 0.01 -53.26 10.53
CA GLY A 277 0.99 -54.15 9.89
C GLY A 277 0.74 -54.40 8.40
N VAL A 278 -0.11 -53.58 7.76
CA VAL A 278 -0.41 -53.68 6.34
C VAL A 278 0.69 -52.97 5.54
N GLN A 279 1.24 -53.65 4.54
CA GLN A 279 2.19 -53.05 3.61
C GLN A 279 1.46 -52.04 2.72
N THR A 280 1.86 -50.78 2.82
CA THR A 280 1.42 -49.65 1.99
C THR A 280 2.53 -49.22 1.04
N GLU A 281 2.19 -48.35 0.08
CA GLU A 281 3.18 -47.71 -0.80
C GLU A 281 4.28 -46.98 -0.02
N ASP A 282 3.95 -46.46 1.16
CA ASP A 282 4.86 -45.67 1.98
C ASP A 282 5.78 -46.55 2.87
N THR A 283 5.46 -47.83 3.01
CA THR A 283 6.16 -48.75 3.92
C THR A 283 7.66 -48.93 3.60
N PRO A 284 8.10 -49.07 2.33
CA PRO A 284 9.52 -49.15 2.00
C PRO A 284 10.29 -47.89 2.42
N TYR A 285 9.68 -46.71 2.28
CA TYR A 285 10.29 -45.44 2.67
C TYR A 285 10.37 -45.29 4.19
N ILE A 286 9.32 -45.69 4.92
CA ILE A 286 9.32 -45.70 6.39
C ILE A 286 10.44 -46.60 6.92
N ALA A 287 10.53 -47.83 6.41
CA ALA A 287 11.58 -48.77 6.82
C ALA A 287 12.99 -48.24 6.49
N ALA A 288 13.17 -47.66 5.30
CA ALA A 288 14.44 -47.07 4.89
C ALA A 288 14.85 -45.88 5.79
N ALA A 289 13.91 -45.03 6.18
CA ALA A 289 14.17 -43.92 7.11
C ALA A 289 14.52 -44.42 8.52
N GLN A 290 13.84 -45.44 9.04
CA GLN A 290 14.19 -46.05 10.32
C GLN A 290 15.60 -46.66 10.30
N GLN A 291 15.93 -47.40 9.25
CA GLN A 291 17.26 -47.98 9.08
C GLN A 291 18.35 -46.91 8.98
N ALA A 292 18.11 -45.86 8.19
CA ALA A 292 19.04 -44.76 8.05
C ALA A 292 19.20 -43.96 9.36
N ALA A 293 18.14 -43.77 10.13
CA ALA A 293 18.21 -43.12 11.45
C ALA A 293 19.09 -43.93 12.42
N MET A 294 18.93 -45.26 12.45
CA MET A 294 19.79 -46.15 13.24
C MET A 294 21.25 -46.09 12.79
N GLN A 295 21.51 -46.04 11.48
CA GLN A 295 22.87 -45.93 10.94
C GLN A 295 23.53 -44.60 11.33
N VAL A 296 22.79 -43.48 11.25
CA VAL A 296 23.28 -42.16 11.68
C VAL A 296 23.55 -42.16 13.18
N GLY A 297 22.64 -42.71 13.99
CA GLY A 297 22.84 -42.86 15.44
C GLY A 297 24.13 -43.61 15.75
N LYS A 298 24.34 -44.77 15.11
CA LYS A 298 25.57 -45.56 15.28
C LYS A 298 26.84 -44.81 14.88
N LEU A 299 26.81 -44.02 13.81
CA LEU A 299 27.96 -43.18 13.41
C LEU A 299 28.30 -42.13 14.46
N LEU A 300 27.28 -41.55 15.12
CA LEU A 300 27.46 -40.59 16.21
C LEU A 300 27.97 -41.28 17.48
N GLU A 301 27.43 -42.45 17.84
CA GLU A 301 27.91 -43.27 18.97
C GLU A 301 29.37 -43.71 18.77
N ASP A 302 29.75 -44.12 17.56
CA ASP A 302 31.13 -44.44 17.23
C ASP A 302 32.05 -43.21 17.33
N ALA A 303 31.56 -42.01 17.00
CA ALA A 303 32.31 -40.77 17.17
C ALA A 303 32.55 -40.44 18.66
N LEU A 304 31.59 -40.73 19.54
CA LEU A 304 31.77 -40.63 20.99
C LEU A 304 32.78 -41.66 21.51
N ARG A 305 32.62 -42.92 21.11
CA ARG A 305 33.48 -44.04 21.54
C ARG A 305 34.94 -43.86 21.14
N THR A 306 35.19 -43.27 19.97
CA THR A 306 36.55 -43.03 19.44
C THR A 306 37.16 -41.70 19.90
N GLY A 307 36.42 -40.88 20.63
CA GLY A 307 36.87 -39.54 21.04
C GLY A 307 36.90 -38.51 19.90
N ALA A 308 36.29 -38.81 18.75
CA ALA A 308 36.17 -37.88 17.63
C ALA A 308 35.21 -36.71 17.92
N SER A 309 34.35 -36.85 18.94
CA SER A 309 33.49 -35.79 19.48
C SER A 309 33.13 -36.09 20.94
N SER A 310 32.81 -35.06 21.73
CA SER A 310 32.26 -35.25 23.07
C SER A 310 30.72 -35.20 23.05
N ALA A 311 30.08 -35.77 24.07
CA ALA A 311 28.62 -35.64 24.21
C ALA A 311 28.19 -34.16 24.33
N ALA A 312 29.01 -33.31 24.94
CA ALA A 312 28.70 -31.88 25.02
C ALA A 312 28.73 -31.19 23.65
N ASP A 313 29.61 -31.63 22.73
CA ASP A 313 29.68 -31.11 21.37
C ASP A 313 28.50 -31.60 20.52
N LEU A 314 28.16 -32.88 20.60
CA LEU A 314 27.06 -33.49 19.82
C LEU A 314 25.69 -32.93 20.15
N PHE A 315 25.49 -32.48 21.38
CA PHE A 315 24.23 -31.92 21.87
C PHE A 315 24.34 -30.40 22.10
N ASP A 316 25.33 -29.72 21.50
CA ASP A 316 25.44 -28.26 21.59
C ASP A 316 24.33 -27.59 20.77
N GLU A 317 23.56 -26.72 21.41
CA GLU A 317 22.43 -26.00 20.79
C GLU A 317 22.78 -24.52 20.52
N ARG A 318 24.08 -24.18 20.55
CA ARG A 318 24.54 -22.82 20.26
C ARG A 318 24.83 -22.70 18.76
N TYR A 319 23.83 -22.19 18.05
CA TYR A 319 23.92 -21.91 16.61
C TYR A 319 24.56 -20.55 16.37
N VAL A 320 25.77 -20.54 15.81
CA VAL A 320 26.50 -19.33 15.42
C VAL A 320 26.13 -18.98 13.98
N PRO A 321 25.51 -17.82 13.70
CA PRO A 321 25.14 -17.44 12.35
C PRO A 321 26.37 -17.17 11.48
N ALA A 322 26.30 -17.57 10.22
CA ALA A 322 27.28 -17.24 9.19
C ALA A 322 26.99 -15.84 8.63
N GLU A 323 27.94 -14.92 8.80
CA GLU A 323 27.80 -13.55 8.33
C GLU A 323 27.62 -13.48 6.81
N GLY A 324 26.71 -12.61 6.34
CA GLY A 324 26.43 -12.43 4.92
C GLY A 324 25.61 -13.55 4.26
N SER A 325 25.15 -14.55 5.02
CA SER A 325 24.31 -15.64 4.48
C SER A 325 22.83 -15.24 4.37
N SER A 326 22.18 -15.62 3.26
CA SER A 326 20.75 -15.39 3.02
C SER A 326 20.16 -16.46 2.10
N PRO A 327 19.24 -17.34 2.57
CA PRO A 327 18.75 -17.45 3.95
C PRO A 327 19.85 -17.75 4.98
N ALA A 328 19.62 -17.40 6.24
CA ALA A 328 20.63 -17.52 7.30
C ALA A 328 21.14 -18.98 7.47
N GLN A 329 22.45 -19.16 7.37
CA GLN A 329 23.16 -20.38 7.71
C GLN A 329 23.82 -20.25 9.08
N HIS A 330 24.04 -21.38 9.76
CA HIS A 330 24.57 -21.45 11.11
C HIS A 330 25.56 -22.61 11.24
N THR A 331 26.46 -22.51 12.21
CA THR A 331 27.33 -23.60 12.64
C THR A 331 27.16 -23.85 14.13
N THR A 332 27.48 -25.07 14.55
CA THR A 332 27.57 -25.51 15.95
C THR A 332 28.72 -26.50 16.06
N ARG A 333 29.04 -26.94 17.28
CA ARG A 333 30.22 -27.76 17.58
C ARG A 333 30.23 -29.10 16.85
N PHE A 334 29.07 -29.66 16.51
CA PHE A 334 28.97 -30.91 15.75
C PHE A 334 28.90 -30.74 14.22
N THR A 335 28.82 -29.52 13.67
CA THR A 335 28.60 -29.31 12.23
C THR A 335 29.65 -30.01 11.38
N ALA A 336 30.94 -29.82 11.66
CA ALA A 336 32.02 -30.41 10.88
C ALA A 336 32.03 -31.95 10.95
N LEU A 337 31.65 -32.52 12.11
CA LEU A 337 31.50 -33.96 12.27
C LEU A 337 30.35 -34.49 11.40
N ALA A 338 29.19 -33.86 11.49
CA ALA A 338 28.00 -34.22 10.74
C ALA A 338 28.23 -34.14 9.22
N GLU A 339 28.93 -33.11 8.74
CA GLU A 339 29.30 -32.97 7.32
C GLU A 339 30.17 -34.13 6.81
N ARG A 340 30.99 -34.72 7.67
CA ARG A 340 31.82 -35.89 7.33
C ARG A 340 31.03 -37.21 7.41
N LEU A 341 30.14 -37.34 8.38
CA LEU A 341 29.47 -38.61 8.69
C LEU A 341 28.17 -38.80 7.89
N PHE A 342 27.30 -37.80 7.87
CA PHE A 342 25.92 -37.96 7.41
C PHE A 342 25.78 -38.27 5.91
N PRO A 343 26.60 -37.71 4.99
CA PRO A 343 26.52 -38.06 3.56
C PRO A 343 26.69 -39.55 3.28
N GLN A 344 27.41 -40.30 4.14
CA GLN A 344 27.62 -41.74 3.99
C GLN A 344 26.32 -42.56 4.09
N VAL A 345 25.29 -42.00 4.72
CA VAL A 345 23.94 -42.54 4.81
C VAL A 345 23.02 -41.78 3.86
N GLN A 346 22.93 -40.45 4.01
CA GLN A 346 21.97 -39.59 3.30
C GLN A 346 22.01 -39.74 1.78
N GLU A 347 23.19 -39.86 1.17
CA GLU A 347 23.32 -39.94 -0.30
C GLU A 347 22.84 -41.28 -0.85
N LYS A 348 23.02 -42.37 -0.10
CA LYS A 348 22.59 -43.72 -0.54
C LYS A 348 21.08 -43.79 -0.70
N LEU A 349 20.33 -43.06 0.13
CA LEU A 349 18.88 -43.08 0.13
C LEU A 349 18.29 -42.43 -1.12
N LEU A 350 19.03 -41.54 -1.81
CA LEU A 350 18.59 -40.99 -3.09
C LEU A 350 18.45 -42.06 -4.18
N GLY A 351 19.19 -43.17 -4.05
CA GLY A 351 19.12 -44.31 -4.98
C GLY A 351 17.99 -45.30 -4.68
N LEU A 352 17.22 -45.11 -3.61
CA LEU A 352 16.16 -46.05 -3.20
C LEU A 352 15.01 -46.11 -4.23
N SER A 353 14.64 -44.96 -4.79
CA SER A 353 13.59 -44.82 -5.81
C SER A 353 13.72 -43.46 -6.48
N ASP A 354 13.29 -43.37 -7.73
CA ASP A 354 13.14 -42.12 -8.50
C ASP A 354 12.20 -41.09 -7.85
N LYS A 355 11.33 -41.53 -6.93
CA LYS A 355 10.49 -40.65 -6.12
C LYS A 355 11.27 -39.93 -5.03
N VAL A 356 12.40 -40.47 -4.55
CA VAL A 356 13.15 -39.86 -3.44
C VAL A 356 13.74 -38.54 -3.87
N VAL A 357 13.42 -37.49 -3.11
CA VAL A 357 13.90 -36.13 -3.34
C VAL A 357 15.09 -35.83 -2.43
N PHE A 358 15.00 -36.14 -1.13
CA PHE A 358 16.10 -35.93 -0.19
C PHE A 358 16.04 -36.85 1.03
N CYS A 359 17.19 -37.01 1.67
CA CYS A 359 17.36 -37.60 2.99
C CYS A 359 18.29 -36.69 3.83
N ILE A 360 17.84 -36.28 5.02
CA ILE A 360 18.60 -35.40 5.90
C ILE A 360 18.46 -35.82 7.37
N ALA A 361 19.53 -35.66 8.14
CA ALA A 361 19.47 -35.68 9.60
C ALA A 361 19.32 -34.25 10.13
N VAL A 362 18.41 -34.07 11.08
CA VAL A 362 18.15 -32.80 11.76
C VAL A 362 18.26 -32.98 13.26
N ASP A 363 18.80 -31.99 13.97
CA ASP A 363 18.74 -31.99 15.43
C ASP A 363 17.34 -31.63 15.94
N ARG A 364 17.12 -31.72 17.27
CA ARG A 364 15.83 -31.46 17.92
C ARG A 364 15.25 -30.05 17.74
N ASN A 365 16.06 -29.10 17.25
CA ASN A 365 15.67 -27.72 16.98
C ASN A 365 15.52 -27.43 15.48
N GLY A 366 15.61 -28.47 14.63
CA GLY A 366 15.43 -28.37 13.19
C GLY A 366 16.69 -27.91 12.45
N TYR A 367 17.86 -27.92 13.09
CA TYR A 367 19.12 -27.60 12.44
C TYR A 367 19.57 -28.75 11.53
N VAL A 368 19.77 -28.45 10.25
CA VAL A 368 20.31 -29.36 9.23
C VAL A 368 21.80 -29.06 9.10
N PRO A 369 22.72 -29.80 9.75
CA PRO A 369 24.15 -29.53 9.63
C PRO A 369 24.66 -29.73 8.20
N CYS A 370 24.14 -30.75 7.50
CA CYS A 370 24.53 -31.07 6.13
C CYS A 370 23.33 -31.65 5.39
N HIS A 371 23.04 -31.12 4.19
CA HIS A 371 22.01 -31.66 3.31
C HIS A 371 22.64 -32.62 2.30
N ASN A 372 21.83 -33.36 1.54
CA ASN A 372 22.32 -34.03 0.32
C ASN A 372 23.11 -33.10 -0.59
N ASN A 373 24.11 -33.63 -1.30
CA ASN A 373 25.05 -32.86 -2.11
C ASN A 373 24.36 -31.91 -3.10
N THR A 374 23.30 -32.38 -3.77
CA THR A 374 22.51 -31.58 -4.72
C THR A 374 21.92 -30.30 -4.10
N TYR A 375 21.64 -30.30 -2.80
CA TYR A 375 21.07 -29.16 -2.07
C TYR A 375 22.01 -28.62 -0.97
N ASN A 376 23.28 -28.98 -1.01
CA ASN A 376 24.31 -28.48 -0.09
C ASN A 376 25.31 -27.57 -0.81
N GLN A 377 24.82 -26.82 -1.80
CA GLN A 377 25.65 -25.93 -2.62
C GLN A 377 26.00 -24.65 -1.86
N ALA A 378 27.12 -24.00 -2.22
CA ALA A 378 27.53 -22.73 -1.63
C ALA A 378 26.57 -21.60 -2.02
N GLN A 379 26.22 -20.72 -1.07
CA GLN A 379 25.32 -19.60 -1.36
C GLN A 379 25.88 -18.64 -2.43
N ARG A 380 25.00 -18.17 -3.31
CA ARG A 380 25.24 -17.09 -4.26
C ARG A 380 24.86 -15.76 -3.62
N PRO A 381 25.77 -14.76 -3.55
CA PRO A 381 25.44 -13.45 -3.01
C PRO A 381 24.24 -12.81 -3.73
N GLY A 382 23.24 -12.38 -2.97
CA GLY A 382 22.05 -11.69 -3.50
C GLY A 382 20.98 -12.57 -4.17
N ASP A 383 21.24 -13.86 -4.41
CA ASP A 383 20.31 -14.77 -5.11
C ASP A 383 19.53 -15.65 -4.13
N ILE A 384 18.53 -15.04 -3.47
CA ILE A 384 17.71 -15.71 -2.44
C ILE A 384 16.95 -16.91 -3.01
N ALA A 385 16.45 -16.81 -4.26
CA ALA A 385 15.70 -17.89 -4.89
C ALA A 385 16.59 -19.13 -5.10
N TRP A 386 17.77 -18.94 -5.68
CA TRP A 386 18.72 -20.03 -5.85
C TRP A 386 19.19 -20.59 -4.50
N ASN A 387 19.51 -19.73 -3.53
CA ASN A 387 19.97 -20.15 -2.20
C ASN A 387 18.90 -20.98 -1.47
N THR A 388 17.62 -20.59 -1.60
CA THR A 388 16.51 -21.31 -0.97
C THR A 388 16.34 -22.71 -1.52
N ALA A 389 16.52 -22.89 -2.83
CA ALA A 389 16.39 -24.18 -3.50
C ALA A 389 17.63 -25.09 -3.31
N ASN A 390 18.85 -24.52 -3.37
CA ASN A 390 20.09 -25.27 -3.58
C ASN A 390 21.10 -25.21 -2.42
N ALA A 391 20.99 -24.25 -1.50
CA ALA A 391 21.90 -24.08 -0.36
C ALA A 391 21.13 -24.31 0.96
N ARG A 392 20.72 -25.55 1.18
CA ARG A 392 19.79 -25.94 2.27
C ARG A 392 20.48 -26.49 3.51
N GLY A 393 21.74 -26.90 3.43
CA GLY A 393 22.52 -27.28 4.61
C GLY A 393 22.89 -26.07 5.46
N ARG A 394 23.29 -26.34 6.70
CA ARG A 394 23.58 -25.37 7.76
C ARG A 394 22.40 -24.46 8.11
N ARG A 395 21.16 -24.80 7.75
CA ARG A 395 19.98 -23.99 8.03
C ARG A 395 19.15 -24.58 9.16
N ILE A 396 18.34 -23.73 9.80
CA ILE A 396 17.35 -24.14 10.78
C ILE A 396 15.98 -24.12 10.11
N PHE A 397 15.29 -25.26 10.12
CA PHE A 397 13.91 -25.40 9.63
C PHE A 397 13.00 -25.63 10.82
N ASN A 398 12.55 -24.54 11.43
CA ASN A 398 11.71 -24.52 12.63
C ASN A 398 10.22 -24.29 12.32
N ASP A 399 9.79 -24.59 11.09
CA ASP A 399 8.37 -24.66 10.75
C ASP A 399 7.70 -25.88 11.40
N ARG A 400 6.36 -25.95 11.34
CA ARG A 400 5.57 -27.03 11.93
C ARG A 400 6.09 -28.41 11.54
N THR A 401 6.28 -28.64 10.25
CA THR A 401 6.66 -29.95 9.69
C THR A 401 8.10 -30.30 10.10
N GLY A 402 9.03 -29.35 10.00
CA GLY A 402 10.43 -29.52 10.40
C GLY A 402 10.58 -29.86 11.87
N LEU A 403 9.88 -29.15 12.77
CA LEU A 403 9.94 -29.42 14.21
C LEU A 403 9.23 -30.71 14.59
N ALA A 404 8.11 -31.05 13.94
CA ALA A 404 7.43 -32.33 14.18
C ALA A 404 8.36 -33.51 13.87
N SER A 405 9.06 -33.48 12.74
CA SER A 405 10.06 -34.51 12.41
C SER A 405 11.27 -34.49 13.33
N ALA A 406 11.82 -33.30 13.61
CA ALA A 406 12.99 -33.12 14.46
C ALA A 406 12.79 -33.62 15.89
N ARG A 407 11.56 -33.50 16.43
CA ARG A 407 11.20 -33.85 17.80
C ARG A 407 10.43 -35.17 17.91
N ASN A 408 10.22 -35.86 16.79
CA ASN A 408 9.54 -37.14 16.80
C ASN A 408 10.32 -38.16 17.64
N THR A 409 9.64 -38.82 18.56
CA THR A 409 10.18 -39.92 19.39
C THR A 409 9.49 -41.26 19.11
N LYS A 410 8.43 -41.26 18.30
CA LYS A 410 7.76 -42.48 17.81
C LYS A 410 8.62 -43.19 16.77
N PRO A 411 8.38 -44.49 16.47
CA PRO A 411 9.18 -45.24 15.49
C PRO A 411 9.27 -44.57 14.11
N PHE A 412 8.22 -43.88 13.68
CA PHE A 412 8.24 -43.02 12.51
C PHE A 412 7.16 -41.93 12.61
N LEU A 413 7.20 -40.96 11.70
CA LEU A 413 6.15 -39.97 11.44
C LEU A 413 6.04 -39.83 9.92
N LEU A 414 4.87 -40.02 9.33
CA LEU A 414 4.63 -39.76 7.91
C LEU A 414 3.70 -38.56 7.76
N GLN A 415 4.15 -37.54 7.02
CA GLN A 415 3.41 -36.30 6.83
C GLN A 415 3.49 -35.79 5.40
N THR A 416 2.53 -34.93 5.04
CA THR A 416 2.60 -34.17 3.80
C THR A 416 3.41 -32.90 4.03
N TYR A 417 4.43 -32.71 3.19
CA TYR A 417 5.36 -31.59 3.26
C TYR A 417 5.23 -30.70 2.02
N ARG A 418 5.04 -29.40 2.23
CA ARG A 418 5.11 -28.38 1.18
C ARG A 418 6.49 -27.74 1.21
N ARG A 419 7.38 -28.17 0.32
CA ARG A 419 8.77 -27.67 0.24
C ARG A 419 8.83 -26.35 -0.50
N ASP A 420 9.39 -25.33 0.14
CA ASP A 420 9.78 -24.08 -0.50
C ASP A 420 11.00 -24.27 -1.40
N MET A 421 10.86 -23.91 -2.67
CA MET A 421 11.88 -23.96 -3.71
C MET A 421 12.47 -22.57 -4.04
N GLY A 422 12.02 -21.51 -3.36
CA GLY A 422 12.41 -20.13 -3.63
C GLY A 422 11.51 -19.48 -4.69
N GLY A 423 11.49 -18.13 -4.70
CA GLY A 423 10.72 -17.36 -5.68
C GLY A 423 9.21 -17.60 -5.63
N GLY A 424 8.67 -18.06 -4.50
CA GLY A 424 7.25 -18.41 -4.35
C GLY A 424 6.86 -19.76 -4.94
N GLN A 425 7.82 -20.56 -5.42
CA GLN A 425 7.55 -21.91 -5.92
C GLN A 425 7.57 -22.92 -4.77
N PHE A 426 6.56 -23.77 -4.73
CA PHE A 426 6.44 -24.84 -3.75
C PHE A 426 6.18 -26.18 -4.43
N VAL A 427 6.71 -27.25 -3.85
CA VAL A 427 6.46 -28.62 -4.29
C VAL A 427 5.88 -29.41 -3.13
N VAL A 428 4.72 -30.02 -3.35
CA VAL A 428 4.08 -30.91 -2.36
C VAL A 428 4.69 -32.30 -2.51
N MET A 429 5.12 -32.87 -1.38
CA MET A 429 5.77 -34.18 -1.29
C MET A 429 5.38 -34.88 0.01
N LYS A 430 5.65 -36.17 0.10
CA LYS A 430 5.58 -36.91 1.35
C LYS A 430 6.92 -36.82 2.07
N GLU A 431 6.89 -36.85 3.39
CA GLU A 431 8.07 -36.96 4.23
C GLU A 431 7.82 -37.97 5.34
N THR A 432 8.67 -38.99 5.41
CA THR A 432 8.75 -39.87 6.56
C THR A 432 9.95 -39.51 7.43
N ALA A 433 9.76 -39.46 8.74
CA ALA A 433 10.81 -39.18 9.71
C ALA A 433 10.97 -40.30 10.73
N ALA A 434 12.19 -40.58 11.19
CA ALA A 434 12.48 -41.53 12.25
C ALA A 434 13.47 -40.95 13.27
N PRO A 435 13.33 -41.27 14.58
CA PRO A 435 14.16 -40.69 15.63
C PRO A 435 15.60 -41.18 15.53
N ILE A 436 16.54 -40.26 15.68
CA ILE A 436 17.97 -40.57 15.87
C ILE A 436 18.25 -40.52 17.36
N SER A 437 18.70 -41.66 17.91
CA SER A 437 19.16 -41.75 19.29
C SER A 437 20.67 -42.02 19.33
N VAL A 438 21.34 -41.47 20.34
CA VAL A 438 22.78 -41.63 20.59
C VAL A 438 22.94 -41.94 22.08
N ASP A 439 23.45 -43.13 22.42
CA ASP A 439 23.57 -43.60 23.81
C ASP A 439 22.25 -43.49 24.60
N GLY A 440 21.14 -43.85 23.97
CA GLY A 440 19.78 -43.79 24.57
C GLY A 440 19.21 -42.38 24.73
N ARG A 441 19.91 -41.33 24.29
CA ARG A 441 19.42 -39.94 24.29
C ARG A 441 18.94 -39.57 22.89
N HIS A 442 17.77 -38.93 22.82
CA HIS A 442 17.24 -38.39 21.57
C HIS A 442 18.13 -37.23 21.08
N TRP A 443 18.66 -37.35 19.87
CA TRP A 443 19.49 -36.33 19.23
C TRP A 443 18.66 -35.46 18.28
N GLY A 444 17.77 -36.09 17.53
CA GLY A 444 16.97 -35.42 16.50
C GLY A 444 16.22 -36.44 15.65
N GLY A 445 16.00 -36.12 14.38
CA GLY A 445 15.27 -36.97 13.44
C GLY A 445 15.99 -37.11 12.11
N LEU A 446 15.89 -38.28 11.49
CA LEU A 446 16.19 -38.48 10.08
C LEU A 446 14.92 -38.29 9.27
N ARG A 447 14.98 -37.49 8.22
CA ARG A 447 13.86 -37.12 7.34
C ARG A 447 14.13 -37.61 5.94
N LEU A 448 13.21 -38.39 5.38
CA LEU A 448 13.25 -38.89 4.01
C LEU A 448 12.02 -38.36 3.27
N ALA A 449 12.23 -37.50 2.28
CA ALA A 449 11.17 -36.92 1.48
C ALA A 449 11.14 -37.48 0.07
N TYR A 450 9.94 -37.74 -0.44
CA TYR A 450 9.69 -38.38 -1.72
C TYR A 450 8.39 -37.88 -2.34
N ARG A 451 8.30 -37.93 -3.67
CA ARG A 451 7.10 -37.53 -4.42
C ARG A 451 5.93 -38.49 -4.16
N PHE A 452 4.71 -37.98 -4.33
CA PHE A 452 3.49 -38.78 -4.33
C PHE A 452 3.53 -39.89 -5.38
#